data_AF-R7TLU3-F1
#
_entry.id   AF-R7TLU3-F1
#
_cell.length_a   1.000
_cell.length_b   1.000
_cell.length_c   1.000
_cell.angle_alpha   90.00
_cell.angle_beta   90.00
_cell.angle_gamma   90.00
#
_symmetry.space_group_name_H-M   'P 1'
#
loop_
_entity.id
_entity.type
_entity.pdbx_description
1 polymer ?
#
loop_
_entity_poly.entity_id
_entity_poly.type
_entity_poly.pdbx_seq_one_letter_code
_entity_poly.pdbx_strand_id
1 'polypeptide(L)'
;MAEAINTEKAPAAIGPYVQAVDTGSLVFTSGQLPIDPATGEMPEDVAAQTLQSLKNVQAIIEASGLTMNAVFKMTVFVKDLNTFATVNEVYQAFFDELGASYPARSCVEVARLP
;
A
#
# COMPACT_ATOMS: atom_id res chain seq x y z
N MET A 1 -19.44 -13.06 6.29
CA MET A 1 -19.97 -11.77 5.76
C MET A 1 -18.78 -10.90 5.45
N ALA A 2 -18.91 -9.85 4.64
CA ALA A 2 -17.78 -8.95 4.41
C ALA A 2 -17.52 -8.12 5.67
N GLU A 3 -16.28 -8.10 6.14
CA GLU A 3 -15.85 -7.43 7.38
C GLU A 3 -14.87 -6.30 7.06
N ALA A 4 -15.03 -5.17 7.73
CA ALA A 4 -14.12 -4.05 7.59
C ALA A 4 -12.87 -4.29 8.44
N ILE A 5 -11.70 -4.12 7.83
CA ILE A 5 -10.41 -4.17 8.53
C ILE A 5 -10.05 -2.75 8.97
N ASN A 6 -9.61 -2.63 10.23
CA ASN A 6 -9.15 -1.38 10.82
C ASN A 6 -7.88 -1.63 11.65
N THR A 7 -6.88 -0.77 11.49
CA THR A 7 -5.61 -0.79 12.22
C THR A 7 -5.09 0.63 12.45
N GLU A 8 -4.49 0.83 13.62
CA GLU A 8 -3.80 2.08 13.97
C GLU A 8 -2.43 2.20 13.28
N LYS A 9 -1.93 1.13 12.65
CA LYS A 9 -0.64 1.08 11.95
C LYS A 9 -0.72 1.53 10.48
N ALA A 10 -1.88 2.00 10.03
CA ALA A 10 -2.07 2.58 8.72
C ALA A 10 -2.95 3.84 8.84
N PRO A 11 -2.90 4.78 7.88
CA PRO A 11 -3.69 6.01 7.94
C PRO A 11 -5.17 5.72 8.17
N ALA A 12 -5.78 6.44 9.11
CA ALA A 12 -7.20 6.31 9.40
C ALA A 12 -8.04 6.66 8.16
N ALA A 13 -9.16 5.96 7.98
CA ALA A 13 -10.11 6.30 6.92
C ALA A 13 -10.94 7.53 7.32
N ILE A 14 -10.53 8.70 6.83
CA ILE A 14 -11.19 10.00 7.14
C ILE A 14 -12.48 10.17 6.31
N GLY A 15 -12.47 9.67 5.07
CA GLY A 15 -13.60 9.76 4.15
C GLY A 15 -14.61 8.61 4.30
N PRO A 16 -15.62 8.53 3.41
CA PRO A 16 -16.64 7.49 3.44
C PRO A 16 -16.12 6.16 2.85
N TYR A 17 -15.05 5.61 3.41
CA TYR A 17 -14.44 4.34 3.03
C TYR A 17 -13.81 3.64 4.26
N VAL A 18 -13.32 2.42 4.07
CA VAL A 18 -12.59 1.65 5.10
C VAL A 18 -11.19 1.30 4.60
N GLN A 19 -10.25 1.00 5.50
CA GLN A 19 -8.86 0.68 5.10
C GLN A 19 -8.79 -0.57 4.22
N ALA A 20 -9.54 -1.61 4.58
CA ALA A 20 -9.78 -2.77 3.72
C ALA A 20 -11.12 -3.45 4.05
N VAL A 21 -11.55 -4.32 3.13
CA VAL A 21 -12.67 -5.24 3.33
C VAL A 21 -12.16 -6.67 3.16
N ASP A 22 -12.44 -7.53 4.14
CA ASP A 22 -12.23 -8.97 4.07
C ASP A 22 -13.57 -9.66 3.73
N THR A 23 -13.58 -10.44 2.66
CA THR A 23 -14.75 -11.21 2.21
C THR A 23 -14.76 -12.66 2.73
N GLY A 24 -13.71 -13.05 3.46
CA GLY A 24 -13.42 -14.41 3.93
C GLY A 24 -12.52 -15.20 2.97
N SER A 25 -12.55 -14.89 1.67
CA SER A 25 -11.68 -15.52 0.66
C SER A 25 -10.68 -14.54 0.03
N LEU A 26 -10.99 -13.25 0.04
CA LEU A 26 -10.18 -12.17 -0.51
C LEU A 26 -10.24 -10.96 0.40
N VAL A 27 -9.08 -10.31 0.57
CA VAL A 27 -8.94 -9.01 1.22
C VAL A 27 -8.67 -7.96 0.15
N PHE A 28 -9.48 -6.89 0.15
CA PHE A 28 -9.32 -5.74 -0.73
C PHE A 28 -8.89 -4.52 0.07
N THR A 29 -7.69 -4.02 -0.17
CA THR A 29 -7.21 -2.76 0.42
C THR A 29 -7.71 -1.57 -0.37
N SER A 30 -8.05 -0.48 0.34
CA SER A 30 -8.19 0.84 -0.27
C SER A 30 -6.84 1.37 -0.75
N GLY A 31 -6.86 2.43 -1.56
CA GLY A 31 -5.64 3.10 -2.00
C GLY A 31 -4.85 3.66 -0.81
N GLN A 32 -3.59 3.25 -0.67
CA GLN A 32 -2.72 3.69 0.41
C GLN A 32 -1.84 4.83 -0.05
N LEU A 33 -2.05 6.00 0.56
CA LEU A 33 -1.19 7.17 0.40
C LEU A 33 0.06 7.03 1.28
N PRO A 34 1.14 7.74 0.95
CA PRO A 34 2.40 7.73 1.69
C PRO A 34 2.33 8.58 2.97
N ILE A 35 1.28 8.41 3.77
CA ILE A 35 1.09 9.14 5.03
C ILE A 35 1.60 8.27 6.18
N ASP A 36 2.46 8.82 7.02
CA ASP A 36 2.87 8.16 8.26
C ASP A 36 1.69 8.17 9.25
N PRO A 37 1.19 7.01 9.70
CA PRO A 37 0.06 6.94 10.62
C PRO A 37 0.33 7.54 12.01
N ALA A 38 1.60 7.64 12.42
CA ALA A 38 1.99 8.19 13.71
C ALA A 38 2.01 9.73 13.71
N THR A 39 2.41 10.35 12.59
CA THR A 39 2.56 11.82 12.49
C THR A 39 1.48 12.49 11.65
N GLY A 40 0.85 11.75 10.75
CA GLY A 40 -0.06 12.30 9.73
C GLY A 40 0.66 13.02 8.59
N GLU A 41 1.99 12.96 8.53
CA GLU A 41 2.80 13.65 7.53
C GLU A 41 3.14 12.74 6.34
N MET A 42 3.34 13.36 5.19
CA MET A 42 3.81 12.70 3.97
C MET A 42 5.29 13.04 3.75
N PRO A 43 6.17 12.04 3.53
CA PRO A 43 7.58 12.30 3.20
C PRO A 43 7.73 13.15 1.93
N GLU A 44 8.82 13.90 1.81
CA GLU A 44 9.07 14.73 0.62
C GLU A 44 9.59 13.92 -0.57
N ASP A 45 10.46 12.94 -0.33
CA ASP A 45 11.12 12.18 -1.39
C ASP A 45 10.31 10.96 -1.84
N VAL A 46 10.40 10.65 -3.13
CA VAL A 46 9.61 9.57 -3.75
C VAL A 46 9.96 8.18 -3.23
N ALA A 47 11.20 7.96 -2.77
CA ALA A 47 11.62 6.67 -2.24
C ALA A 47 10.95 6.41 -0.88
N ALA A 48 11.02 7.38 0.03
CA ALA A 48 10.34 7.33 1.32
C ALA A 48 8.82 7.29 1.17
N GLN A 49 8.25 8.04 0.21
CA GLN A 49 6.83 7.93 -0.10
C GLN A 49 6.46 6.51 -0.55
N THR A 50 7.21 5.93 -1.49
CA THR A 50 6.97 4.55 -1.96
C THR A 50 7.02 3.57 -0.81
N LEU A 51 8.04 3.66 0.04
CA LEU A 51 8.18 2.79 1.20
C LEU A 51 7.03 2.96 2.19
N GLN A 52 6.61 4.19 2.47
CA GLN A 52 5.52 4.46 3.40
C GLN A 52 4.19 3.90 2.88
N SER A 53 3.87 4.07 1.60
CA SER A 53 2.68 3.47 0.99
C SER A 53 2.70 1.94 1.09
N LEU A 54 3.86 1.31 0.87
CA LEU A 54 4.02 -0.15 0.99
C LEU A 54 3.85 -0.63 2.43
N LYS A 55 4.44 0.08 3.41
CA LYS A 55 4.26 -0.20 4.84
C LYS A 55 2.81 -0.07 5.28
N ASN A 56 2.09 0.92 4.76
CA ASN A 56 0.66 1.09 5.04
C ASN A 56 -0.16 -0.09 4.48
N VAL A 57 0.14 -0.56 3.25
CA VAL A 57 -0.48 -1.78 2.71
C VAL A 57 -0.16 -2.99 3.58
N GLN A 58 1.10 -3.19 3.95
CA GLN A 58 1.53 -4.30 4.79
C GLN A 58 0.80 -4.30 6.13
N ALA A 59 0.73 -3.16 6.81
CA ALA A 59 0.05 -3.04 8.09
C ALA A 59 -1.42 -3.47 8.03
N ILE A 60 -2.12 -3.16 6.93
CA ILE A 60 -3.51 -3.56 6.73
C ILE A 60 -3.63 -5.05 6.42
N ILE A 61 -2.75 -5.60 5.59
CA ILE A 61 -2.71 -7.04 5.28
C ILE A 61 -2.39 -7.87 6.54
N GLU A 62 -1.47 -7.39 7.39
CA GLU A 62 -1.16 -8.03 8.68
C GLU A 62 -2.34 -7.93 9.66
N ALA A 63 -3.08 -6.81 9.65
CA ALA A 63 -4.28 -6.65 10.47
C ALA A 63 -5.42 -7.59 10.05
N SER A 64 -5.44 -8.05 8.80
CA SER A 64 -6.34 -9.12 8.35
C SER A 64 -5.81 -10.53 8.62
N GLY A 65 -4.72 -10.69 9.38
CA GLY A 65 -4.12 -11.98 9.71
C GLY A 65 -3.35 -12.64 8.55
N LEU A 66 -3.01 -11.89 7.51
CA LEU A 66 -2.25 -12.36 6.35
C LEU A 66 -0.83 -11.78 6.38
N THR A 67 -0.04 -12.13 5.37
CA THR A 67 1.30 -11.57 5.15
C THR A 67 1.41 -11.07 3.72
N MET A 68 2.46 -10.32 3.40
CA MET A 68 2.70 -9.83 2.03
C MET A 68 2.82 -10.95 0.98
N ASN A 69 3.10 -12.20 1.39
CA ASN A 69 3.07 -13.37 0.51
C ASN A 69 1.66 -13.72 0.00
N ALA A 70 0.60 -13.27 0.68
CA ALA A 70 -0.77 -13.47 0.23
C ALA A 70 -1.20 -12.43 -0.82
N VAL A 71 -0.40 -11.38 -1.03
CA VAL A 71 -0.69 -10.35 -2.03
C VAL A 71 -0.36 -10.91 -3.41
N PHE A 72 -1.38 -11.13 -4.23
CA PHE A 72 -1.24 -11.65 -5.59
C PHE A 72 -1.35 -10.55 -6.67
N LYS A 73 -1.86 -9.36 -6.32
CA LYS A 73 -2.06 -8.25 -7.25
C LYS A 73 -1.87 -6.89 -6.56
N MET A 74 -1.08 -6.01 -7.19
CA MET A 74 -1.00 -4.59 -6.84
C MET A 74 -1.31 -3.70 -8.05
N THR A 75 -1.91 -2.55 -7.77
CA THR A 75 -2.10 -1.45 -8.72
C THR A 75 -1.44 -0.21 -8.12
N VAL A 76 -0.45 0.33 -8.81
CA VAL A 76 0.36 1.46 -8.37
C VAL A 76 0.06 2.64 -9.27
N PHE A 77 -0.46 3.72 -8.69
CA PHE A 77 -0.67 4.98 -9.39
C PHE A 77 0.47 5.92 -9.02
N VAL A 78 1.19 6.42 -10.01
CA VAL A 78 2.28 7.40 -9.79
C VAL A 78 1.92 8.74 -10.42
N LYS A 79 2.45 9.83 -9.87
CA LYS A 79 2.24 11.18 -10.41
C LYS A 79 3.18 11.51 -11.57
N ASP A 80 4.34 10.87 -11.63
CA ASP A 80 5.38 11.08 -12.63
C ASP A 80 6.11 9.76 -12.88
N LEU A 81 6.04 9.22 -14.11
CA LEU A 81 6.75 7.99 -14.48
C LEU A 81 8.26 8.20 -14.62
N ASN A 82 8.77 9.44 -14.66
CA ASN A 82 10.21 9.69 -14.62
C ASN A 82 10.83 9.21 -13.30
N THR A 83 10.06 9.12 -12.21
CA THR A 83 10.51 8.58 -10.92
C THR A 83 10.34 7.07 -10.79
N PHE A 84 9.85 6.39 -11.84
CA PHE A 84 9.50 4.97 -11.78
C PHE A 84 10.67 4.04 -11.47
N ALA A 85 11.89 4.41 -11.86
CA ALA A 85 13.10 3.65 -11.52
C ALA A 85 13.29 3.57 -10.00
N THR A 86 13.20 4.71 -9.30
CA THR A 86 13.30 4.80 -7.84
C THR A 86 12.15 4.05 -7.16
N VAL A 87 10.93 4.20 -7.66
CA VAL A 87 9.75 3.45 -7.15
C VAL A 87 9.99 1.94 -7.26
N ASN A 88 10.52 1.46 -8.39
CA ASN A 88 10.81 0.05 -8.59
C ASN A 88 11.90 -0.48 -7.67
N GLU A 89 12.96 0.30 -7.44
CA GLU A 89 14.05 -0.10 -6.55
C GLU A 89 13.54 -0.31 -5.13
N VAL A 90 12.78 0.65 -4.59
CA VAL A 90 12.17 0.54 -3.26
C VAL A 90 11.17 -0.61 -3.19
N TYR A 91 10.32 -0.75 -4.22
CA TYR A 91 9.35 -1.84 -4.29
C TYR A 91 10.04 -3.21 -4.28
N GLN A 92 11.10 -3.37 -5.08
CA GLN A 92 11.85 -4.62 -5.15
C GLN A 92 12.51 -4.92 -3.80
N ALA A 93 13.24 -3.96 -3.25
CA ALA A 93 13.92 -4.10 -1.95
C ALA A 93 12.93 -4.47 -0.83
N PHE A 94 11.74 -3.86 -0.82
CA PHE A 94 10.70 -4.14 0.16
C PHE A 94 10.22 -5.61 0.12
N PHE A 95 9.92 -6.13 -1.08
CA PHE A 95 9.49 -7.54 -1.20
C PHE A 95 10.66 -8.51 -0.95
N ASP A 96 11.88 -8.17 -1.37
CA ASP A 96 13.08 -8.98 -1.16
C ASP A 96 13.43 -9.09 0.33
N GLU A 97 13.37 -7.99 1.08
CA GLU A 97 13.62 -7.95 2.53
C GLU A 97 12.63 -8.83 3.30
N LEU A 98 11.37 -8.87 2.86
CA LEU A 98 10.33 -9.72 3.44
C LEU A 98 10.43 -11.19 2.99
N GLY A 99 11.30 -11.52 2.03
CA GLY A 99 11.34 -12.84 1.39
C GLY A 99 10.01 -13.20 0.71
N ALA A 100 9.29 -12.19 0.20
CA ALA A 100 7.96 -12.34 -0.35
C ALA A 100 7.96 -12.44 -1.88
N SER A 101 7.04 -13.23 -2.45
CA SER A 101 6.88 -13.30 -3.91
C SER A 101 6.29 -12.01 -4.48
N TYR A 102 6.74 -11.59 -5.66
CA TYR A 102 6.18 -10.42 -6.32
C TYR A 102 4.75 -10.68 -6.84
N PRO A 103 3.78 -9.80 -6.54
CA PRO A 103 2.44 -9.91 -7.09
C PRO A 103 2.41 -9.50 -8.58
N ALA A 104 1.34 -9.88 -9.28
CA ALA A 104 0.99 -9.25 -10.54
C ALA A 104 0.85 -7.72 -10.34
N ARG A 105 1.29 -6.92 -11.31
CA ARG A 105 1.35 -5.45 -11.14
C ARG A 105 0.79 -4.70 -12.33
N SER A 106 0.09 -3.60 -12.03
CA SER A 106 -0.26 -2.55 -13.00
C SER A 106 0.32 -1.26 -12.43
N CYS A 107 1.07 -0.52 -13.24
CA CYS A 107 1.61 0.78 -12.86
C CYS A 107 1.27 1.78 -13.96
N VAL A 108 0.67 2.91 -13.61
CA VAL A 108 0.29 3.96 -14.57
C VAL A 108 0.54 5.34 -13.98
N GLU A 109 0.89 6.29 -14.84
CA GLU A 109 0.87 7.71 -14.49
C GLU A 109 -0.58 8.21 -14.44
N VAL A 110 -0.91 8.98 -13.41
CA VAL A 110 -2.21 9.65 -13.28
C VAL A 110 -2.03 11.16 -13.17
N ALA A 111 -3.06 11.90 -13.57
CA ALA A 111 -3.01 13.37 -13.56
C ALA A 111 -2.77 13.93 -12.16
N ARG A 112 -3.42 13.35 -11.14
CA ARG A 112 -3.31 13.75 -9.74
C ARG A 112 -3.76 12.62 -8.81
N LEU A 113 -3.20 12.59 -7.60
CA LEU A 113 -3.62 11.71 -6.49
C LEU A 113 -4.27 12.56 -5.39
N PRO A 114 -5.18 11.97 -4.57
CA PRO A 114 -5.80 12.63 -3.43
C PRO A 114 -4.78 13.22 -2.45
#